data_AF-A0A9Q0W552-F1
#
_entry.id   AF-A0A9Q0W552-F1
#
_cell.length_a   1.000
_cell.length_b   1.000
_cell.length_c   1.000
_cell.angle_alpha   90.00
_cell.angle_beta   90.00
_cell.angle_gamma   90.00
#
_symmetry.space_group_name_H-M   'P 1'
#
loop_
_entity.id
_entity.type
_entity.pdbx_description
1 polymer ?
#
loop_
_entity_poly.entity_id
_entity_poly.type
_entity_poly.pdbx_seq_one_letter_code
_entity_poly.pdbx_strand_id
1 'polypeptide(L)'
;MEENVEVLEAFSKETVDLENIPIAEVFENLRCSREGLTTQAAEERLTIFGHNKLEEKKVRKLLKFLGFMWNPLSWVIEAAAIMAIALANEGGKPPDWQDFVGIITLLLINSTISFIEENNAGDVAAALMASLAPKAKVLRDGRWSEQDAAVLVPGDIISIKLGDIIPADARLLEGDPLKIDQSALTGESLPVTEGPGDGAAHLVDTTNRVGHFQKVLTAIGNFCICSIAVGMIIEIIVMYPIQDREYRPGIANLLVLLIGGIPIAMPTVLSVTMGIGSQRLSRQGTITKRMTAIEEMAGMDVLRSDKTGTLTLNKLTVDKNLIEVFSKGVDADTAVLMAAQASRNREPRCNRYCYCRNDC
;
A
#
# COMPACT_ATOMS: atom_id res chain seq x y z
N MET A 1 36.03 -5.76 16.91
CA MET A 1 34.91 -4.96 16.37
C MET A 1 34.69 -5.33 14.91
N GLU A 2 35.73 -5.33 14.06
CA GLU A 2 35.68 -5.87 12.68
C GLU A 2 35.29 -7.35 12.62
N GLU A 3 35.84 -8.19 13.50
CA GLU A 3 35.52 -9.63 13.60
C GLU A 3 34.04 -9.92 13.97
N ASN A 4 33.35 -8.95 14.58
CA ASN A 4 31.92 -9.08 14.93
C ASN A 4 30.99 -8.74 13.75
N VAL A 5 31.44 -7.88 12.84
CA VAL A 5 30.71 -7.50 11.64
C VAL A 5 30.80 -8.61 10.59
N GLU A 6 31.99 -9.20 10.40
CA GLU A 6 32.20 -10.32 9.46
C GLU A 6 31.35 -11.56 9.81
N VAL A 7 31.17 -11.87 11.09
CA VAL A 7 30.32 -13.00 11.52
C VAL A 7 28.84 -12.73 11.24
N LEU A 8 28.34 -11.51 11.49
CA LEU A 8 26.96 -11.11 11.18
C LEU A 8 26.69 -11.03 9.68
N GLU A 9 27.68 -10.60 8.88
CA GLU A 9 27.62 -10.63 7.41
C GLU A 9 27.66 -12.06 6.85
N ALA A 10 28.37 -12.98 7.50
CA ALA A 10 28.35 -14.41 7.14
C ALA A 10 26.98 -15.05 7.44
N PHE A 11 26.33 -14.67 8.55
CA PHE A 11 24.95 -15.09 8.85
C PHE A 11 23.92 -14.57 7.85
N SER A 12 24.17 -13.43 7.19
CA SER A 12 23.33 -12.94 6.09
C SER A 12 23.44 -13.78 4.81
N LYS A 13 24.48 -14.62 4.67
CA LYS A 13 24.80 -15.34 3.43
C LYS A 13 24.61 -16.86 3.49
N GLU A 14 24.45 -17.48 4.66
CA GLU A 14 24.20 -18.93 4.80
C GLU A 14 23.13 -19.29 5.86
N THR A 15 22.00 -19.78 5.36
CA THR A 15 21.21 -20.94 5.82
C THR A 15 21.40 -21.44 7.27
N VAL A 16 20.95 -20.70 8.28
CA VAL A 16 20.68 -21.28 9.61
C VAL A 16 19.18 -21.24 9.83
N ASP A 17 18.56 -22.41 9.93
CA ASP A 17 17.14 -22.55 10.22
C ASP A 17 16.86 -22.18 11.69
N LEU A 18 16.68 -20.89 11.96
CA LEU A 18 16.42 -20.33 13.29
C LEU A 18 15.05 -20.75 13.88
N GLU A 19 14.20 -21.38 13.06
CA GLU A 19 12.85 -21.80 13.45
C GLU A 19 12.89 -23.01 14.40
N ASN A 20 13.77 -23.97 14.12
CA ASN A 20 13.78 -25.28 14.77
C ASN A 20 14.84 -25.44 15.88
N ILE A 21 15.72 -24.46 16.05
CA ILE A 21 16.81 -24.46 17.04
C ILE A 21 16.25 -24.11 18.44
N PRO A 22 16.82 -24.49 19.59
CA PRO A 22 16.34 -24.02 20.91
C PRO A 22 16.51 -22.50 21.13
N ILE A 23 15.63 -21.86 21.92
CA ILE A 23 15.70 -20.41 22.20
C ILE A 23 17.07 -19.97 22.74
N ALA A 24 17.73 -20.79 23.55
CA ALA A 24 19.05 -20.47 24.11
C ALA A 24 20.12 -20.33 23.02
N GLU A 25 20.13 -21.24 22.04
CA GLU A 25 21.02 -21.19 20.89
C GLU A 25 20.68 -20.02 19.95
N VAL A 26 19.40 -19.63 19.86
CA VAL A 26 19.01 -18.41 19.14
C VAL A 26 19.61 -17.16 19.78
N PHE A 27 19.63 -17.05 21.11
CA PHE A 27 20.28 -15.92 21.80
C PHE A 27 21.80 -15.90 21.57
N GLU A 28 22.45 -17.05 21.54
CA GLU A 28 23.89 -17.15 21.25
C GLU A 28 24.20 -16.81 19.78
N ASN A 29 23.43 -17.36 18.84
CA ASN A 29 23.61 -17.15 17.40
C ASN A 29 23.32 -15.69 17.00
N LEU A 30 22.21 -15.12 17.47
CA LEU A 30 21.86 -13.72 17.22
C LEU A 30 22.58 -12.74 18.15
N ARG A 31 23.43 -13.24 19.06
CA ARG A 31 24.17 -12.47 20.08
C ARG A 31 23.28 -11.42 20.77
N CYS A 32 22.08 -11.82 21.15
CA CYS A 32 21.12 -10.97 21.84
C CYS A 32 20.97 -11.39 23.30
N SER A 33 20.48 -10.46 24.13
CA SER A 33 20.24 -10.71 25.54
C SER A 33 18.75 -10.68 25.84
N ARG A 34 18.31 -11.27 26.96
CA ARG A 34 16.91 -11.19 27.42
C ARG A 34 16.48 -9.75 27.80
N GLU A 35 17.43 -8.83 27.93
CA GLU A 35 17.20 -7.41 28.19
C GLU A 35 17.07 -6.57 26.90
N GLY A 36 17.14 -7.22 25.74
CA GLY A 36 17.06 -6.59 24.42
C GLY A 36 18.44 -6.23 23.87
N LEU A 37 18.42 -5.55 22.72
CA LEU A 37 19.60 -5.00 22.06
C LEU A 37 19.90 -3.60 22.59
N THR A 38 21.16 -3.16 22.46
CA THR A 38 21.48 -1.74 22.65
C THR A 38 21.12 -0.94 21.40
N THR A 39 20.85 0.36 21.55
CA THR A 39 20.51 1.20 20.38
C THR A 39 21.63 1.22 19.34
N GLN A 40 22.90 1.24 19.77
CA GLN A 40 24.06 1.19 18.87
C GLN A 40 24.14 -0.14 18.11
N ALA A 41 23.96 -1.28 18.79
CA ALA A 41 23.98 -2.59 18.14
C ALA A 41 22.84 -2.75 17.13
N ALA A 42 21.68 -2.12 17.40
CA ALA A 42 20.57 -2.11 16.46
C ALA A 42 20.88 -1.27 15.21
N GLU A 43 21.50 -0.10 15.37
CA GLU A 43 21.92 0.75 14.24
C GLU A 43 22.99 0.07 13.37
N GLU A 44 23.97 -0.61 13.98
CA GLU A 44 24.97 -1.42 13.27
C GLU A 44 24.33 -2.57 12.50
N ARG A 45 23.32 -3.24 13.06
CA ARG A 45 22.59 -4.30 12.33
C ARG A 45 21.74 -3.72 11.20
N LEU A 46 21.19 -2.51 11.37
CA LEU A 46 20.39 -1.87 10.35
C LEU A 46 21.22 -1.51 9.11
N THR A 47 22.50 -1.15 9.28
CA THR A 47 23.41 -0.91 8.15
C THR A 47 23.80 -2.19 7.41
N ILE A 48 23.90 -3.32 8.12
CA ILE A 48 24.25 -4.64 7.56
C ILE A 48 23.04 -5.28 6.86
N PHE A 49 21.92 -5.42 7.57
CA PHE A 49 20.74 -6.18 7.12
C PHE A 49 19.75 -5.36 6.28
N GLY A 50 19.89 -4.03 6.28
CA GLY A 50 18.95 -3.11 5.65
C GLY A 50 17.67 -2.93 6.47
N HIS A 51 16.76 -2.09 5.95
CA HIS A 51 15.48 -1.83 6.61
C HIS A 51 14.54 -3.03 6.40
N ASN A 52 13.76 -3.35 7.42
CA ASN A 52 12.68 -4.34 7.38
C ASN A 52 11.45 -3.77 6.66
N LYS A 53 11.64 -3.41 5.39
CA LYS A 53 10.59 -2.91 4.51
C LYS A 53 10.69 -3.66 3.20
N LEU A 54 9.56 -4.11 2.68
CA LEU A 54 9.47 -4.67 1.33
C LEU A 54 10.11 -3.70 0.34
N GLU A 55 10.98 -4.21 -0.54
CA GLU A 55 11.68 -3.39 -1.52
C GLU A 55 10.68 -2.62 -2.38
N GLU A 56 10.68 -1.30 -2.23
CA GLU A 56 9.96 -0.43 -3.15
C GLU A 56 10.69 -0.47 -4.50
N LYS A 57 10.03 -1.04 -5.52
CA LYS A 57 10.54 -1.00 -6.90
C LYS A 57 10.65 0.45 -7.36
N LYS A 58 11.83 1.04 -7.22
CA LYS A 58 12.13 2.40 -7.70
C LYS A 58 12.18 2.40 -9.22
N VAL A 59 11.06 2.73 -9.85
CA VAL A 59 11.03 2.96 -11.30
C VAL A 59 11.79 4.26 -11.60
N ARG A 60 12.72 4.22 -12.56
CA ARG A 60 13.44 5.43 -13.00
C ARG A 60 12.42 6.45 -13.52
N LYS A 61 12.57 7.72 -13.13
CA LYS A 61 11.67 8.83 -13.53
C LYS A 61 11.46 8.91 -15.04
N LEU A 62 12.54 8.73 -15.82
CA LEU A 62 12.46 8.73 -17.29
C LEU A 62 11.67 7.53 -17.82
N LEU A 63 11.83 6.33 -17.25
CA LEU A 63 11.03 5.16 -17.65
C LEU A 63 9.55 5.37 -17.31
N LYS A 64 9.25 6.00 -16.18
CA LYS A 64 7.87 6.36 -15.82
C LYS A 64 7.29 7.37 -16.81
N PHE A 65 8.07 8.36 -17.24
CA PHE A 65 7.69 9.30 -18.31
C PHE A 65 7.42 8.60 -19.64
N LEU A 66 8.32 7.73 -20.12
CA LEU A 66 8.10 6.96 -21.35
C LEU A 66 6.92 5.98 -21.22
N GLY A 67 6.65 5.47 -20.02
CA GLY A 67 5.48 4.64 -19.74
C GLY A 67 4.16 5.35 -20.04
N PHE A 68 4.06 6.68 -19.85
CA PHE A 68 2.85 7.44 -20.21
C PHE A 68 2.60 7.48 -21.73
N MET A 69 3.66 7.39 -22.53
CA MET A 69 3.54 7.30 -23.98
C MET A 69 3.06 5.92 -24.44
N TRP A 70 3.16 4.88 -23.61
CA TRP A 70 2.88 3.49 -23.98
C TRP A 70 1.54 2.97 -23.43
N ASN A 71 0.57 3.87 -23.24
CA ASN A 71 -0.79 3.49 -22.85
C ASN A 71 -1.62 3.14 -24.10
N PRO A 72 -2.64 2.25 -24.00
CA PRO A 72 -3.49 1.88 -25.13
C PRO A 72 -4.12 3.08 -25.86
N LEU A 73 -4.45 4.16 -25.13
CA LEU A 73 -4.94 5.41 -25.70
C LEU A 73 -3.86 6.16 -26.51
N SER A 74 -2.62 6.14 -26.05
CA SER A 74 -1.48 6.75 -26.72
C SER A 74 -1.14 6.02 -28.02
N TRP A 75 -1.31 4.69 -28.08
CA TRP A 75 -1.13 3.92 -29.33
C TRP A 75 -2.08 4.35 -30.45
N VAL A 76 -3.32 4.72 -30.13
CA VAL A 76 -4.27 5.19 -31.14
C VAL A 76 -3.82 6.54 -31.74
N ILE A 77 -3.22 7.41 -30.92
CA ILE A 77 -2.69 8.71 -31.37
C ILE A 77 -1.39 8.54 -32.14
N GLU A 78 -0.54 7.61 -31.73
CA GLU A 78 0.66 7.25 -32.48
C GLU A 78 0.27 6.68 -33.85
N ALA A 79 -0.76 5.84 -33.91
CA ALA A 79 -1.34 5.37 -35.17
C ALA A 79 -1.90 6.53 -36.02
N ALA A 80 -2.54 7.54 -35.42
CA ALA A 80 -2.98 8.74 -36.11
C ALA A 80 -1.81 9.59 -36.65
N ALA A 81 -0.70 9.70 -35.90
CA ALA A 81 0.50 10.39 -36.33
C ALA A 81 1.17 9.66 -37.51
N ILE A 82 1.24 8.32 -37.45
CA ILE A 82 1.73 7.49 -38.56
C ILE A 82 0.81 7.63 -39.77
N MET A 83 -0.51 7.62 -39.58
CA MET A 83 -1.50 7.80 -40.63
C MET A 83 -1.35 9.15 -41.36
N ALA A 84 -1.05 10.22 -40.61
CA ALA A 84 -0.80 11.56 -41.15
C ALA A 84 0.36 11.57 -42.16
N ILE A 85 1.46 10.85 -41.87
CA ILE A 85 2.62 10.76 -42.77
C ILE A 85 2.37 9.75 -43.89
N ALA A 86 1.88 8.56 -43.54
CA ALA A 86 1.77 7.43 -44.46
C ALA A 86 0.79 7.71 -45.60
N LEU A 87 -0.36 8.33 -45.29
CA LEU A 87 -1.40 8.60 -46.27
C LEU A 87 -1.24 9.95 -46.99
N ALA A 88 -0.42 10.88 -46.46
CA ALA A 88 -0.13 12.15 -47.14
C ALA A 88 0.86 12.02 -48.32
N ASN A 89 1.63 10.93 -48.38
CA ASN A 89 2.63 10.65 -49.42
C ASN A 89 2.03 10.27 -50.79
N GLU A 90 0.74 9.95 -50.86
CA GLU A 90 0.09 9.54 -52.12
C GLU A 90 -0.25 10.76 -52.99
N GLY A 91 0.60 11.08 -53.98
CA GLY A 91 0.30 12.06 -55.03
C GLY A 91 1.25 13.25 -55.18
N GLY A 92 2.50 13.17 -54.71
CA GLY A 92 3.56 14.14 -55.04
C GLY A 92 3.46 15.53 -54.39
N LYS A 93 2.47 15.76 -53.51
CA LYS A 93 2.44 16.91 -52.60
C LYS A 93 3.26 16.60 -51.34
N PRO A 94 3.88 17.61 -50.69
CA PRO A 94 4.61 17.39 -49.45
C PRO A 94 3.69 16.77 -48.38
N PRO A 95 4.23 15.92 -47.49
CA PRO A 95 3.46 15.36 -46.38
C PRO A 95 2.98 16.49 -45.46
N ASP A 96 1.86 16.28 -44.77
CA ASP A 96 1.37 17.21 -43.74
C ASP A 96 2.23 17.09 -42.47
N TRP A 97 3.51 17.47 -42.59
CA TRP A 97 4.48 17.49 -41.50
C TRP A 97 4.02 18.36 -40.32
N GLN A 98 3.18 19.35 -40.60
CA GLN A 98 2.59 20.22 -39.58
C GLN A 98 1.67 19.44 -38.65
N ASP A 99 0.82 18.56 -39.17
CA ASP A 99 -0.10 17.74 -38.37
C ASP A 99 0.67 16.69 -37.56
N PHE A 100 1.66 16.04 -38.18
CA PHE A 100 2.53 15.10 -37.47
C PHE A 100 3.28 15.76 -36.30
N VAL A 101 3.96 16.87 -36.57
CA VAL A 101 4.68 17.62 -35.52
C VAL A 101 3.71 18.16 -34.47
N GLY A 102 2.51 18.59 -34.87
CA GLY A 102 1.44 18.99 -33.96
C GLY A 102 1.00 17.86 -33.02
N ILE A 103 0.73 16.66 -33.54
CA ILE A 103 0.34 15.48 -32.77
C ILE A 103 1.45 15.06 -31.79
N ILE A 104 2.70 14.99 -32.26
CA ILE A 104 3.85 14.66 -31.40
C ILE A 104 4.04 15.70 -30.30
N THR A 105 3.89 16.99 -30.63
CA THR A 105 3.98 18.08 -29.65
C THR A 105 2.85 17.98 -28.62
N LEU A 106 1.63 17.68 -29.05
CA LEU A 106 0.48 17.47 -28.17
C LEU A 106 0.72 16.29 -27.21
N LEU A 107 1.23 15.16 -27.72
CA LEU A 107 1.59 14.00 -26.90
C LEU A 107 2.68 14.35 -25.88
N LEU A 108 3.72 15.09 -26.28
CA LEU A 108 4.79 15.52 -25.38
C LEU A 108 4.27 16.45 -24.27
N ILE A 109 3.45 17.44 -24.62
CA ILE A 109 2.84 18.36 -23.65
C ILE A 109 1.99 17.57 -22.65
N ASN A 110 1.11 16.70 -23.16
CA ASN A 110 0.22 15.92 -22.31
C ASN A 110 1.01 14.96 -21.40
N SER A 111 2.00 14.24 -21.94
CA SER A 111 2.88 13.38 -21.15
C SER A 111 3.65 14.16 -20.08
N THR A 112 4.07 15.38 -20.39
CA THR A 112 4.78 16.26 -19.43
C THR A 112 3.86 16.70 -18.30
N ILE A 113 2.64 17.16 -18.61
CA ILE A 113 1.64 17.52 -17.61
C ILE A 113 1.32 16.29 -16.75
N SER A 114 0.99 15.16 -17.38
CA SER A 114 0.69 13.92 -16.67
C SER A 114 1.81 13.46 -15.76
N PHE A 115 3.06 13.57 -16.22
CA PHE A 115 4.22 13.19 -15.41
C PHE A 115 4.42 14.10 -14.20
N ILE A 116 4.31 15.42 -14.38
CA ILE A 116 4.44 16.39 -13.29
C ILE A 116 3.34 16.19 -12.26
N GLU A 117 2.08 16.07 -12.70
CA GLU A 117 0.95 15.90 -11.82
C GLU A 117 1.01 14.57 -11.05
N GLU A 118 1.34 13.47 -11.73
CA GLU A 118 1.48 12.15 -11.08
C GLU A 118 2.64 12.11 -10.09
N ASN A 119 3.77 12.77 -10.39
CA ASN A 119 4.90 12.81 -9.46
C ASN A 119 4.53 13.62 -8.21
N ASN A 120 3.89 14.78 -8.37
CA ASN A 120 3.45 15.59 -7.24
C ASN A 120 2.41 14.87 -6.37
N ALA A 121 1.44 14.17 -6.99
CA ALA A 121 0.46 13.36 -6.26
C ALA A 121 1.11 12.17 -5.54
N GLY A 122 2.09 11.52 -6.18
CA GLY A 122 2.85 10.41 -5.60
C GLY A 122 3.68 10.80 -4.38
N ASP A 123 4.39 11.93 -4.44
CA ASP A 123 5.21 12.42 -3.32
C ASP A 123 4.33 12.72 -2.09
N VAL A 124 3.13 13.27 -2.30
CA VAL A 124 2.13 13.51 -1.24
C VAL A 124 1.59 12.20 -0.66
N ALA A 125 1.27 11.22 -1.51
CA ALA A 125 0.80 9.92 -1.07
C ALA A 125 1.87 9.16 -0.28
N ALA A 126 3.14 9.27 -0.67
CA ALA A 126 4.26 8.65 0.02
C ALA A 126 4.43 9.20 1.46
N ALA A 127 4.31 10.52 1.64
CA ALA A 127 4.36 11.14 2.97
C ALA A 127 3.22 10.64 3.88
N LEU A 128 2.03 10.40 3.31
CA LEU A 128 0.88 9.84 4.04
C LEU A 128 1.09 8.36 4.39
N MET A 129 1.60 7.57 3.44
CA MET A 129 1.94 6.16 3.65
C MET A 129 2.99 5.98 4.75
N ALA A 130 3.97 6.88 4.83
CA ALA A 130 4.97 6.85 5.90
C ALA A 130 4.34 7.01 7.29
N SER A 131 3.26 7.78 7.42
CA SER A 131 2.55 7.98 8.70
C SER A 131 1.68 6.78 9.10
N LEU A 132 1.39 5.89 8.15
CA LEU A 132 0.65 4.65 8.34
C LEU A 132 1.56 3.43 8.54
N ALA A 133 2.88 3.61 8.52
CA ALA A 133 3.81 2.51 8.69
C ALA A 133 3.49 1.75 10.00
N PRO A 134 3.45 0.41 9.96
CA PRO A 134 3.19 -0.37 11.16
C PRO A 134 4.26 -0.05 12.21
N LYS A 135 3.82 0.14 13.45
CA LYS A 135 4.70 0.38 14.60
C LYS A 135 4.82 -0.88 15.42
N ALA A 136 6.00 -1.07 16.01
CA ALA A 136 6.29 -2.19 16.90
C ALA A 136 6.82 -1.66 18.23
N LYS A 137 6.39 -2.29 19.34
CA LYS A 137 6.98 -2.05 20.66
C LYS A 137 8.22 -2.91 20.82
N VAL A 138 9.38 -2.26 20.89
CA VAL A 138 10.70 -2.91 20.97
C VAL A 138 11.36 -2.63 22.31
N LEU A 139 12.13 -3.60 22.80
CA LEU A 139 12.96 -3.46 24.00
C LEU A 139 14.40 -3.16 23.58
N ARG A 140 14.83 -1.91 23.79
CA ARG A 140 16.20 -1.46 23.54
C ARG A 140 16.76 -0.74 24.75
N ASP A 141 18.03 -0.97 25.07
CA ASP A 141 18.70 -0.42 26.28
C ASP A 141 17.92 -0.70 27.58
N GLY A 142 17.27 -1.86 27.67
CA GLY A 142 16.42 -2.25 28.81
C GLY A 142 15.12 -1.45 28.95
N ARG A 143 14.75 -0.62 27.97
CA ARG A 143 13.53 0.20 27.97
C ARG A 143 12.62 -0.16 26.80
N TRP A 144 11.32 -0.23 27.07
CA TRP A 144 10.32 -0.40 26.03
C TRP A 144 10.09 0.93 25.32
N SER A 145 10.24 0.90 24.00
CA SER A 145 10.01 2.05 23.11
C SER A 145 9.16 1.63 21.92
N GLU A 146 8.38 2.54 21.37
CA GLU A 146 7.61 2.30 20.15
C GLU A 146 8.40 2.85 18.96
N GLN A 147 8.69 1.98 17.99
CA GLN A 147 9.52 2.28 16.82
C GLN A 147 8.79 1.83 15.55
N ASP A 148 9.18 2.36 14.39
CA ASP A 148 8.63 1.90 13.11
C ASP A 148 9.09 0.45 12.82
N ALA A 149 8.18 -0.39 12.31
CA ALA A 149 8.51 -1.78 12.00
C ALA A 149 9.64 -1.90 10.94
N ALA A 150 9.86 -0.86 10.14
CA ALA A 150 10.93 -0.78 9.15
C ALA A 150 12.34 -0.74 9.75
N VAL A 151 12.50 -0.34 11.02
CA VAL A 151 13.80 -0.29 11.72
C VAL A 151 14.02 -1.49 12.64
N LEU A 152 13.15 -2.50 12.58
CA LEU A 152 13.36 -3.77 13.27
C LEU A 152 14.53 -4.50 12.65
N VAL A 153 15.40 -5.05 13.52
CA VAL A 153 16.58 -5.80 13.10
C VAL A 153 16.63 -7.17 13.77
N PRO A 154 17.17 -8.21 13.11
CA PRO A 154 17.27 -9.55 13.68
C PRO A 154 17.84 -9.54 15.10
N GLY A 155 17.15 -10.19 16.03
CA GLY A 155 17.50 -10.21 17.46
C GLY A 155 16.86 -9.12 18.32
N ASP A 156 16.06 -8.21 17.75
CA ASP A 156 15.21 -7.31 18.53
C ASP A 156 14.21 -8.09 19.38
N ILE A 157 13.97 -7.64 20.62
CA ILE A 157 12.87 -8.17 21.43
C ILE A 157 11.65 -7.28 21.25
N ILE A 158 10.56 -7.88 20.77
CA ILE A 158 9.29 -7.19 20.51
C ILE A 158 8.20 -7.66 21.48
N SER A 159 7.26 -6.77 21.74
CA SER A 159 6.08 -7.04 22.58
C SER A 159 4.85 -7.05 21.68
N ILE A 160 4.17 -8.18 21.59
CA ILE A 160 2.94 -8.34 20.80
C ILE A 160 1.75 -8.46 21.75
N LYS A 161 0.71 -7.65 21.51
CA LYS A 161 -0.57 -7.72 22.21
C LYS A 161 -1.65 -8.35 21.34
N LEU A 162 -2.75 -8.72 21.97
CA LEU A 162 -3.92 -9.25 21.28
C LEU A 162 -4.50 -8.17 20.34
N GLY A 163 -4.54 -8.49 19.05
CA GLY A 163 -4.99 -7.57 17.98
C GLY A 163 -3.85 -6.82 17.27
N ASP A 164 -2.60 -6.93 17.72
CA ASP A 164 -1.46 -6.39 17.00
C ASP A 164 -1.18 -7.22 15.74
N ILE A 165 -0.75 -6.55 14.66
CA ILE A 165 -0.22 -7.21 13.46
C ILE A 165 1.23 -7.59 13.75
N ILE A 166 1.60 -8.85 13.48
CA ILE A 166 2.98 -9.32 13.64
C ILE A 166 3.86 -8.59 12.61
N PRO A 167 4.83 -7.76 13.05
CA PRO A 167 5.54 -6.85 12.14
C PRO A 167 6.57 -7.56 11.26
N ALA A 168 7.07 -8.71 11.71
CA ALA A 168 7.93 -9.62 10.96
C ALA A 168 8.11 -10.94 11.76
N ASP A 169 8.73 -11.95 11.15
CA ASP A 169 8.89 -13.29 11.72
C ASP A 169 9.56 -13.28 13.11
N ALA A 170 8.87 -13.81 14.11
CA ALA A 170 9.31 -13.71 15.49
C ALA A 170 9.08 -15.00 16.25
N ARG A 171 9.84 -15.19 17.32
CA ARG A 171 9.77 -16.38 18.18
C ARG A 171 9.27 -16.03 19.56
N LEU A 172 8.29 -16.78 20.06
CA LEU A 172 7.75 -16.53 21.39
C LEU A 172 8.76 -16.95 22.48
N LEU A 173 9.17 -16.01 23.33
CA LEU A 173 10.13 -16.26 24.42
C LEU A 173 9.43 -16.72 25.70
N GLU A 174 8.47 -15.92 26.17
CA GLU A 174 7.81 -16.10 27.46
C GLU A 174 6.36 -15.59 27.36
N GLY A 175 5.41 -16.36 27.89
CA GLY A 175 4.00 -15.96 27.88
C GLY A 175 3.00 -17.11 27.87
N ASP A 176 1.73 -16.76 27.97
CA ASP A 176 0.63 -17.69 27.71
C ASP A 176 0.53 -17.97 26.19
N PRO A 177 0.14 -19.19 25.78
CA PRO A 177 -0.05 -19.51 24.37
C PRO A 177 -1.01 -18.54 23.68
N LEU A 178 -0.63 -18.07 22.50
CA LEU A 178 -1.45 -17.16 21.71
C LEU A 178 -2.11 -17.88 20.54
N LYS A 179 -3.31 -17.43 20.19
CA LYS A 179 -3.99 -17.83 18.97
C LYS A 179 -3.67 -16.81 17.88
N ILE A 180 -3.04 -17.27 16.81
CA ILE A 180 -2.63 -16.44 15.68
C ILE A 180 -3.51 -16.80 14.47
N ASP A 181 -4.04 -15.77 13.81
CA ASP A 181 -4.80 -15.93 12.57
C ASP A 181 -3.84 -15.92 11.37
N GLN A 182 -3.75 -17.06 10.69
CA GLN A 182 -2.94 -17.24 9.48
C GLN A 182 -3.79 -17.28 8.19
N SER A 183 -5.09 -16.99 8.27
CA SER A 183 -6.03 -17.15 7.14
C SER A 183 -5.65 -16.33 5.90
N ALA A 184 -5.01 -15.17 6.10
CA ALA A 184 -4.53 -14.33 5.01
C ALA A 184 -3.36 -14.96 4.22
N LEU A 185 -2.69 -15.96 4.78
CA LEU A 185 -1.41 -16.50 4.31
C LEU A 185 -1.53 -17.96 3.88
N THR A 186 -2.04 -18.81 4.76
CA THR A 186 -2.19 -20.24 4.52
C THR A 186 -3.54 -20.59 3.92
N GLY A 187 -4.51 -19.67 4.01
CA GLY A 187 -5.91 -19.92 3.63
C GLY A 187 -6.68 -20.76 4.65
N GLU A 188 -6.08 -21.11 5.77
CA GLU A 188 -6.75 -21.86 6.84
C GLU A 188 -7.55 -20.92 7.75
N SER A 189 -8.85 -21.18 7.89
CA SER A 189 -9.76 -20.31 8.65
C SER A 189 -9.68 -20.48 10.18
N LEU A 190 -8.99 -21.52 10.67
CA LEU A 190 -8.87 -21.79 12.10
C LEU A 190 -7.55 -21.19 12.63
N PRO A 191 -7.60 -20.42 13.72
CA PRO A 191 -6.40 -19.85 14.30
C PRO A 191 -5.54 -20.94 14.92
N VAL A 192 -4.24 -20.89 14.65
CA VAL A 192 -3.24 -21.81 15.18
C VAL A 192 -2.82 -21.32 16.57
N THR A 193 -2.61 -22.25 17.51
CA THR A 193 -2.17 -21.92 18.88
C THR A 193 -0.66 -22.12 18.97
N GLU A 194 0.07 -21.03 19.18
CA GLU A 194 1.54 -21.03 19.30
C GLU A 194 1.95 -20.92 20.77
N GLY A 195 2.84 -21.81 21.21
CA GLY A 195 3.41 -21.85 22.55
C GLY A 195 4.82 -21.23 22.63
N PRO A 196 5.38 -21.07 23.84
CA PRO A 196 6.75 -20.59 24.00
C PRO A 196 7.76 -21.50 23.31
N GLY A 197 8.53 -20.95 22.38
CA GLY A 197 9.47 -21.71 21.55
C GLY A 197 9.03 -21.95 20.11
N ASP A 198 7.76 -21.76 19.80
CA ASP A 198 7.25 -21.91 18.43
C ASP A 198 7.47 -20.63 17.61
N GLY A 199 7.58 -20.81 16.28
CA GLY A 199 7.69 -19.72 15.32
C GLY A 199 6.34 -19.02 15.15
N ALA A 200 6.28 -17.73 15.45
CA ALA A 200 5.09 -16.94 15.16
C ALA A 200 5.05 -16.60 13.66
N ALA A 201 4.27 -17.40 12.93
CA ALA A 201 3.58 -17.16 11.66
C ALA A 201 4.12 -16.09 10.68
N HIS A 202 4.35 -16.55 9.44
CA HIS A 202 4.96 -15.86 8.31
C HIS A 202 4.25 -14.61 7.76
N LEU A 203 5.05 -13.79 7.07
CA LEU A 203 4.77 -12.49 6.46
C LEU A 203 3.59 -12.40 5.48
N VAL A 204 2.70 -11.43 5.79
CA VAL A 204 1.56 -10.86 5.03
C VAL A 204 1.68 -10.93 3.50
N ASP A 205 0.82 -11.72 2.85
CA ASP A 205 0.67 -11.70 1.39
C ASP A 205 -0.21 -10.53 0.94
N THR A 206 0.33 -9.69 0.05
CA THR A 206 -0.42 -8.60 -0.59
C THR A 206 -1.19 -9.16 -1.78
N THR A 207 -2.43 -9.59 -1.56
CA THR A 207 -3.32 -9.97 -2.66
C THR A 207 -3.65 -8.76 -3.55
N ASN A 208 -3.02 -8.69 -4.71
CA ASN A 208 -3.15 -7.59 -5.66
C ASN A 208 -4.44 -7.75 -6.49
N ARG A 209 -5.59 -7.35 -5.92
CA ARG A 209 -6.87 -7.28 -6.67
C ARG A 209 -6.90 -6.00 -7.51
N VAL A 210 -7.13 -6.15 -8.81
CA VAL A 210 -7.40 -5.01 -9.73
C VAL A 210 -8.61 -4.23 -9.21
N GLY A 211 -8.40 -2.97 -8.83
CA GLY A 211 -9.43 -2.13 -8.24
C GLY A 211 -10.62 -1.90 -9.17
N HIS A 212 -11.84 -1.79 -8.61
CA HIS A 212 -13.05 -1.44 -9.35
C HIS A 212 -12.85 -0.22 -10.25
N PHE A 213 -12.21 0.82 -9.71
CA PHE A 213 -11.83 2.03 -10.41
C PHE A 213 -11.06 1.80 -11.73
N GLN A 214 -10.08 0.91 -11.72
CA GLN A 214 -9.27 0.60 -12.91
C GLN A 214 -10.12 -0.07 -14.00
N LYS A 215 -11.14 -0.86 -13.61
CA LYS A 215 -12.11 -1.44 -14.55
C LYS A 215 -13.00 -0.37 -15.17
N VAL A 216 -13.45 0.61 -14.37
CA VAL A 216 -14.26 1.73 -14.87
C VAL A 216 -13.47 2.57 -15.88
N LEU A 217 -12.22 2.93 -15.56
CA LEU A 217 -11.33 3.64 -16.49
C LEU A 217 -11.15 2.90 -17.81
N THR A 218 -10.93 1.58 -17.74
CA THR A 218 -10.77 0.74 -18.94
C THR A 218 -12.07 0.69 -19.75
N ALA A 219 -13.23 0.62 -19.09
CA ALA A 219 -14.53 0.61 -19.77
C ALA A 219 -14.81 1.94 -20.49
N ILE A 220 -14.51 3.09 -19.87
CA ILE A 220 -14.67 4.40 -20.51
C ILE A 220 -13.71 4.54 -21.70
N GLY A 221 -12.45 4.15 -21.53
CA GLY A 221 -11.48 4.13 -22.63
C GLY A 221 -11.96 3.27 -23.80
N ASN A 222 -12.45 2.05 -23.52
CA ASN A 222 -13.01 1.17 -24.54
C ASN A 222 -14.25 1.78 -25.22
N PHE A 223 -15.13 2.43 -24.47
CA PHE A 223 -16.29 3.12 -25.04
C PHE A 223 -15.86 4.20 -26.04
N CYS A 224 -14.91 5.06 -25.67
CA CYS A 224 -14.38 6.10 -26.56
C CYS A 224 -13.73 5.50 -27.82
N ILE A 225 -12.90 4.47 -27.67
CA ILE A 225 -12.26 3.79 -28.82
C ILE A 225 -13.32 3.20 -29.76
N CYS A 226 -14.33 2.52 -29.22
CA CYS A 226 -15.43 1.96 -30.01
C CYS A 226 -16.24 3.05 -30.72
N SER A 227 -16.55 4.17 -30.04
CA SER A 227 -17.26 5.30 -30.65
C SER A 227 -16.47 5.93 -31.79
N ILE A 228 -15.16 6.09 -31.65
CA ILE A 228 -14.28 6.60 -32.70
C ILE A 228 -14.22 5.62 -33.88
N ALA A 229 -14.09 4.32 -33.61
CA ALA A 229 -14.05 3.30 -34.66
C ALA A 229 -15.36 3.29 -35.48
N VAL A 230 -16.51 3.34 -34.80
CA VAL A 230 -17.82 3.45 -35.47
C VAL A 230 -17.93 4.75 -36.25
N GLY A 231 -17.52 5.89 -35.67
CA GLY A 231 -17.50 7.19 -36.34
C GLY A 231 -16.65 7.20 -37.60
N MET A 232 -15.43 6.64 -37.53
CA MET A 232 -14.53 6.50 -38.69
C MET A 232 -15.16 5.65 -39.79
N ILE A 233 -15.78 4.51 -39.45
CA ILE A 233 -16.44 3.65 -40.44
C ILE A 233 -17.58 4.41 -41.13
N ILE A 234 -18.41 5.12 -40.35
CA ILE A 234 -19.52 5.91 -40.89
C ILE A 234 -19.00 7.03 -41.80
N GLU A 235 -17.97 7.77 -41.39
CA GLU A 235 -17.38 8.83 -42.21
C GLU A 235 -16.79 8.29 -43.51
N ILE A 236 -16.06 7.17 -43.47
CA ILE A 236 -15.51 6.51 -44.67
C ILE A 236 -16.64 6.12 -45.63
N ILE A 237 -17.73 5.53 -45.13
CA ILE A 237 -18.89 5.12 -45.94
C ILE A 237 -19.66 6.32 -46.48
N VAL A 238 -19.72 7.45 -45.77
CA VAL A 238 -20.44 8.63 -46.26
C VAL A 238 -19.59 9.42 -47.26
N MET A 239 -18.29 9.53 -47.00
CA MET A 239 -17.40 10.40 -47.79
C MET A 239 -17.01 9.78 -49.13
N TYR A 240 -16.66 8.48 -49.16
CA TYR A 240 -16.14 7.87 -50.38
C TYR A 240 -17.21 7.39 -51.34
N PRO A 241 -18.14 6.49 -50.97
CA PRO A 241 -19.12 5.97 -51.93
C PRO A 241 -20.36 6.85 -52.12
N ILE A 242 -20.70 7.76 -51.19
CA ILE A 242 -21.92 8.61 -51.31
C ILE A 242 -21.60 10.01 -51.82
N GLN A 243 -20.56 10.66 -51.28
CA GLN A 243 -20.18 12.03 -51.68
C GLN A 243 -19.09 12.11 -52.75
N ASP A 244 -18.51 10.98 -53.18
CA ASP A 244 -17.39 10.91 -54.14
C ASP A 244 -16.27 11.94 -53.84
N ARG A 245 -15.96 12.14 -52.54
CA ARG A 245 -14.91 13.09 -52.13
C ARG A 245 -13.53 12.54 -52.42
N GLU A 246 -12.60 13.44 -52.72
CA GLU A 246 -11.19 13.09 -52.84
C GLU A 246 -10.64 12.48 -51.54
N TYR A 247 -9.70 11.54 -51.68
CA TYR A 247 -9.10 10.78 -50.58
C TYR A 247 -8.41 11.66 -49.52
N ARG A 248 -7.70 12.70 -49.97
CA ARG A 248 -6.90 13.59 -49.10
C ARG A 248 -7.73 14.34 -48.05
N PRO A 249 -8.80 15.09 -48.39
CA PRO A 249 -9.65 15.73 -47.38
C PRO A 249 -10.43 14.71 -46.53
N GLY A 250 -10.64 13.49 -47.04
CA GLY A 250 -11.17 12.36 -46.27
C GLY A 250 -10.31 12.02 -45.05
N ILE A 251 -9.00 11.88 -45.24
CA ILE A 251 -8.06 11.56 -44.17
C ILE A 251 -8.01 12.65 -43.09
N ALA A 252 -8.06 13.93 -43.50
CA ALA A 252 -8.05 15.04 -42.55
C ALA A 252 -9.24 14.99 -41.58
N ASN A 253 -10.43 14.64 -42.05
CA ASN A 253 -11.61 14.48 -41.18
C ASN A 253 -11.44 13.32 -40.19
N LEU A 254 -10.92 12.17 -40.66
CA LEU A 254 -10.65 11.02 -39.80
C LEU A 254 -9.60 11.35 -38.71
N LEU A 255 -8.59 12.14 -39.07
CA LEU A 255 -7.55 12.59 -38.16
C LEU A 255 -8.08 13.55 -37.09
N VAL A 256 -9.00 14.46 -37.45
CA VAL A 256 -9.70 15.32 -36.48
C VAL A 256 -10.53 14.49 -35.50
N LEU A 257 -11.24 13.46 -35.98
CA LEU A 257 -12.03 12.57 -35.13
C LEU A 257 -11.13 11.77 -34.16
N LEU A 258 -9.97 11.30 -34.63
CA LEU A 258 -9.00 10.58 -33.80
C LEU A 258 -8.40 11.47 -32.71
N ILE A 259 -7.96 12.68 -33.04
CA ILE A 259 -7.33 13.59 -32.07
C ILE A 259 -8.36 14.12 -31.07
N GLY A 260 -9.56 14.50 -31.54
CA GLY A 260 -10.60 15.07 -30.70
C GLY A 260 -11.35 14.03 -29.85
N GLY A 261 -11.40 12.77 -30.30
CA GLY A 261 -12.20 11.72 -29.65
C GLY A 261 -11.55 11.08 -28.43
N ILE A 262 -10.21 11.14 -28.30
CA ILE A 262 -9.48 10.37 -27.27
C ILE A 262 -9.31 11.21 -26.00
N PRO A 263 -9.88 10.78 -24.86
CA PRO A 263 -9.76 11.51 -23.60
C PRO A 263 -8.45 11.17 -22.88
N ILE A 264 -7.30 11.54 -23.46
CA ILE A 264 -5.98 11.11 -22.97
C ILE A 264 -5.71 11.58 -21.53
N ALA A 265 -6.21 12.76 -21.17
CA ALA A 265 -5.99 13.34 -19.85
C ALA A 265 -6.82 12.67 -18.75
N MET A 266 -7.88 11.93 -19.09
CA MET A 266 -8.85 11.43 -18.10
C MET A 266 -8.22 10.53 -17.03
N PRO A 267 -7.38 9.52 -17.35
CA PRO A 267 -6.79 8.66 -16.32
C PRO A 267 -5.87 9.43 -15.36
N THR A 268 -5.08 10.36 -15.88
CA THR A 268 -4.18 11.20 -15.07
C THR A 268 -4.97 12.14 -14.18
N VAL A 269 -5.92 12.89 -14.74
CA VAL A 269 -6.73 13.85 -13.98
C VAL A 269 -7.44 13.17 -12.82
N LEU A 270 -7.98 11.97 -13.03
CA LEU A 270 -8.63 11.22 -11.96
C LEU A 270 -7.66 10.70 -10.90
N SER A 271 -6.51 10.15 -11.31
CA SER A 271 -5.43 9.71 -10.39
C SER A 271 -4.98 10.86 -9.48
N VAL A 272 -4.72 12.02 -10.07
CA VAL A 272 -4.28 13.23 -9.37
C VAL A 272 -5.38 13.75 -8.44
N THR A 273 -6.63 13.74 -8.89
CA THR A 273 -7.79 14.14 -8.08
C THR A 273 -7.93 13.24 -6.85
N MET A 274 -7.72 11.93 -6.98
CA MET A 274 -7.71 11.00 -5.85
C MET A 274 -6.54 11.24 -4.89
N GLY A 275 -5.34 11.51 -5.41
CA GLY A 275 -4.18 11.87 -4.60
C GLY A 275 -4.41 13.15 -3.78
N ILE A 276 -4.94 14.19 -4.41
CA ILE A 276 -5.31 15.45 -3.74
C ILE A 276 -6.46 15.20 -2.75
N GLY A 277 -7.46 14.40 -3.10
CA GLY A 277 -8.57 14.04 -2.24
C GLY A 277 -8.13 13.32 -0.97
N SER A 278 -7.21 12.35 -1.11
CA SER A 278 -6.57 11.64 -0.01
C SER A 278 -5.83 12.61 0.95
N GLN A 279 -5.09 13.57 0.39
CA GLN A 279 -4.41 14.58 1.19
C GLN A 279 -5.40 15.49 1.94
N ARG A 280 -6.51 15.87 1.32
CA ARG A 280 -7.55 16.68 1.97
C ARG A 280 -8.22 15.91 3.12
N LEU A 281 -8.51 14.63 2.93
CA LEU A 281 -9.06 13.76 3.99
C LEU A 281 -8.08 13.61 5.15
N SER A 282 -6.78 13.47 4.86
CA SER A 282 -5.74 13.40 5.89
C SER A 282 -5.69 14.66 6.75
N ARG A 283 -5.80 15.84 6.13
CA ARG A 283 -5.89 17.12 6.86
C ARG A 283 -7.14 17.23 7.73
N GLN A 284 -8.19 16.47 7.43
CA GLN A 284 -9.40 16.36 8.24
C GLN A 284 -9.31 15.26 9.31
N GLY A 285 -8.15 14.61 9.46
CA GLY A 285 -7.93 13.55 10.45
C GLY A 285 -8.35 12.15 9.99
N THR A 286 -8.73 11.97 8.71
CA THR A 286 -9.06 10.65 8.14
C THR A 286 -7.92 10.18 7.23
N ILE A 287 -7.37 8.98 7.49
CA ILE A 287 -6.30 8.45 6.66
C ILE A 287 -6.82 7.36 5.73
N THR A 288 -6.68 7.57 4.41
CA THR A 288 -7.07 6.60 3.39
C THR A 288 -5.90 5.68 3.04
N LYS A 289 -5.93 4.42 3.49
CA LYS A 289 -4.90 3.41 3.13
C LYS A 289 -4.94 3.02 1.65
N ARG A 290 -6.11 3.10 1.00
CA ARG A 290 -6.31 2.81 -0.43
C ARG A 290 -6.96 4.00 -1.09
N MET A 291 -6.41 4.51 -2.20
CA MET A 291 -7.01 5.64 -2.93
C MET A 291 -8.41 5.31 -3.47
N THR A 292 -8.64 4.05 -3.86
CA THR A 292 -9.96 3.55 -4.30
C THR A 292 -11.03 3.59 -3.21
N ALA A 293 -10.64 3.68 -1.92
CA ALA A 293 -11.61 3.80 -0.83
C ALA A 293 -12.38 5.12 -0.87
N ILE A 294 -11.86 6.15 -1.55
CA ILE A 294 -12.55 7.44 -1.71
C ILE A 294 -13.80 7.26 -2.59
N GLU A 295 -13.71 6.45 -3.65
CA GLU A 295 -14.85 6.09 -4.50
C GLU A 295 -15.89 5.27 -3.73
N GLU A 296 -15.43 4.24 -3.00
CA GLU A 296 -16.29 3.38 -2.17
C GLU A 296 -17.04 4.19 -1.10
N MET A 297 -16.37 5.17 -0.47
CA MET A 297 -16.96 6.06 0.52
C MET A 297 -17.98 7.03 -0.10
N ALA A 298 -17.75 7.49 -1.33
CA ALA A 298 -18.68 8.36 -2.05
C ALA A 298 -19.97 7.61 -2.45
N GLY A 299 -19.88 6.31 -2.73
CA GLY A 299 -21.03 5.43 -3.01
C GLY A 299 -21.63 4.74 -1.78
N MET A 300 -21.27 5.16 -0.56
CA MET A 300 -21.71 4.48 0.66
C MET A 300 -23.17 4.81 0.99
N ASP A 301 -24.06 3.83 0.82
CA ASP A 301 -25.48 3.96 1.17
C ASP A 301 -25.79 3.62 2.63
N VAL A 302 -25.01 2.70 3.23
CA VAL A 302 -25.24 2.21 4.59
C VAL A 302 -23.94 2.22 5.39
N LEU A 303 -23.87 3.08 6.40
CA LEU A 303 -22.81 3.09 7.39
C LEU A 303 -23.22 2.27 8.61
N ARG A 304 -22.59 1.11 8.81
CA ARG A 304 -22.69 0.35 10.06
C ARG A 304 -21.56 0.82 10.97
N SER A 305 -21.93 1.46 12.07
CA SER A 305 -20.97 1.98 13.06
C SER A 305 -21.06 1.17 14.34
N ASP A 306 -19.90 0.78 14.88
CA ASP A 306 -19.82 0.10 16.16
C ASP A 306 -20.13 1.07 17.31
N LYS A 307 -20.99 0.66 18.24
CA LYS A 307 -21.36 1.53 19.37
C LYS A 307 -20.15 1.87 20.24
N THR A 308 -19.44 0.86 20.70
CA THR A 308 -18.33 1.03 21.64
C THR A 308 -17.07 1.43 20.88
N GLY A 309 -16.44 2.53 21.26
CA GLY A 309 -15.20 3.01 20.64
C GLY A 309 -15.38 3.86 19.38
N THR A 310 -16.57 3.85 18.75
CA THR A 310 -16.90 4.79 17.65
C THR A 310 -17.96 5.80 18.07
N LEU A 311 -19.15 5.35 18.51
CA LEU A 311 -20.21 6.25 18.96
C LEU A 311 -20.06 6.72 20.40
N THR A 312 -19.43 5.89 21.25
CA THR A 312 -19.22 6.20 22.67
C THR A 312 -17.75 6.49 22.96
N LEU A 313 -17.49 7.33 23.98
CA LEU A 313 -16.15 7.73 24.41
C LEU A 313 -15.33 6.60 25.06
N ASN A 314 -15.88 5.38 25.14
CA ASN A 314 -15.31 4.23 25.85
C ASN A 314 -14.82 4.55 27.28
N LYS A 315 -15.46 5.54 27.93
CA LYS A 315 -15.24 5.92 29.32
C LYS A 315 -16.46 5.49 30.12
N LEU A 316 -16.41 4.26 30.61
CA LEU A 316 -17.48 3.70 31.42
C LEU A 316 -17.51 4.40 32.78
N THR A 317 -18.68 4.95 33.13
CA THR A 317 -18.93 5.57 34.44
C THR A 317 -20.01 4.79 35.14
N VAL A 318 -19.78 4.47 36.42
CA VAL A 318 -20.74 3.75 37.27
C VAL A 318 -21.26 4.72 38.32
N ASP A 319 -22.58 4.87 38.41
CA ASP A 319 -23.21 5.59 39.52
C ASP A 319 -23.26 4.67 40.75
N LYS A 320 -22.58 5.09 41.82
CA LYS A 320 -22.48 4.31 43.06
C LYS A 320 -23.84 4.07 43.71
N ASN A 321 -24.82 4.96 43.51
CA ASN A 321 -26.14 4.83 44.09
C ASN A 321 -26.96 3.68 43.48
N LEU A 322 -26.57 3.20 42.30
CA LEU A 322 -27.23 2.11 41.58
C LEU A 322 -26.53 0.75 41.78
N ILE A 323 -25.49 0.68 42.61
CA ILE A 323 -24.75 -0.55 42.85
C ILE A 323 -25.53 -1.41 43.86
N GLU A 324 -26.06 -2.54 43.39
CA GLU A 324 -26.64 -3.57 44.26
C GLU A 324 -25.59 -4.62 44.61
N VAL A 325 -25.44 -4.93 45.90
CA VAL A 325 -24.48 -5.91 46.41
C VAL A 325 -25.20 -7.13 46.94
N PHE A 326 -24.89 -8.31 46.40
CA PHE A 326 -25.57 -9.57 46.74
C PHE A 326 -24.90 -10.33 47.91
N SER A 327 -23.64 -10.02 48.24
CA SER A 327 -22.91 -10.68 49.33
C SER A 327 -23.12 -9.96 50.67
N LYS A 328 -23.42 -10.72 51.74
CA LYS A 328 -23.57 -10.16 53.08
C LYS A 328 -22.24 -9.62 53.60
N GLY A 329 -22.22 -8.37 54.07
CA GLY A 329 -21.05 -7.73 54.67
C GLY A 329 -20.12 -6.99 53.71
N VAL A 330 -20.50 -6.82 52.44
CA VAL A 330 -19.77 -6.00 51.46
C VAL A 330 -20.62 -4.76 51.15
N ASP A 331 -20.01 -3.57 51.24
CA ASP A 331 -20.65 -2.32 50.82
C ASP A 331 -20.33 -1.99 49.35
N ALA A 332 -21.06 -1.03 48.77
CA ALA A 332 -20.86 -0.61 47.39
C ALA A 332 -19.44 -0.05 47.12
N ASP A 333 -18.84 0.62 48.12
CA ASP A 333 -17.49 1.17 47.99
C ASP A 333 -16.41 0.07 47.96
N THR A 334 -16.57 -0.98 48.76
CA THR A 334 -15.71 -2.16 48.78
C THR A 334 -15.84 -2.93 47.46
N ALA A 335 -17.04 -3.03 46.89
CA ALA A 335 -17.24 -3.65 45.58
C ALA A 335 -16.50 -2.89 44.45
N VAL A 336 -16.54 -1.55 44.46
CA VAL A 336 -15.78 -0.72 43.50
C VAL A 336 -14.28 -0.87 43.71
N LEU A 337 -13.81 -0.95 44.96
CA LEU A 337 -12.40 -1.21 45.26
C LEU A 337 -11.94 -2.59 44.79
N MET A 338 -12.75 -3.64 44.98
CA MET A 338 -12.46 -4.97 44.45
C MET A 338 -12.40 -4.97 42.92
N ALA A 339 -13.32 -4.25 42.26
CA ALA A 339 -13.28 -4.08 40.80
C ALA A 339 -12.01 -3.35 40.35
N ALA A 340 -11.57 -2.32 41.10
CA ALA A 340 -10.32 -1.62 40.84
C ALA A 340 -9.08 -2.51 41.08
N GLN A 341 -9.11 -3.40 42.09
CA GLN A 341 -8.04 -4.37 42.36
C GLN A 341 -7.93 -5.45 41.27
N ALA A 342 -9.07 -5.89 40.74
CA ALA A 342 -9.12 -6.82 39.60
C ALA A 342 -8.78 -6.14 38.26
N SER A 343 -8.92 -4.81 38.20
CA SER A 343 -8.54 -4.01 37.05
C SER A 343 -7.04 -3.76 37.04
N ARG A 344 -6.42 -3.88 35.86
CA ARG A 344 -4.96 -3.72 35.72
C ARG A 344 -4.59 -2.24 35.88
N ASN A 345 -3.74 -1.92 36.85
CA ASN A 345 -3.29 -0.55 37.17
C ASN A 345 -2.15 -0.06 36.24
N ARG A 346 -1.57 -0.95 35.42
CA ARG A 346 -0.58 -0.69 34.36
C ARG A 346 -0.74 -1.72 33.24
N GLU A 347 -0.32 -1.34 32.02
CA GLU A 347 -0.30 -2.21 30.84
C GLU A 347 0.32 -3.60 31.13
N PRO A 348 -0.09 -4.65 30.40
CA PRO A 348 0.27 -6.03 30.71
C PRO A 348 1.78 -6.24 30.84
N ARG A 349 2.18 -7.26 31.62
CA ARG A 349 3.37 -8.04 31.25
C ARG A 349 3.09 -8.59 29.85
N CYS A 350 3.61 -7.92 28.83
CA CYS A 350 3.51 -8.40 27.47
C CYS A 350 4.31 -9.69 27.34
N ASN A 351 3.77 -10.63 26.56
CA ASN A 351 4.55 -11.75 26.07
C ASN A 351 5.75 -11.19 25.29
N ARG A 352 6.94 -11.69 25.60
CA ARG A 352 8.18 -11.26 24.93
C ARG A 352 8.39 -12.15 23.72
N TYR A 353 8.74 -11.56 22.59
CA TYR A 353 9.10 -12.27 21.37
C TYR A 353 10.49 -11.84 20.94
N CYS A 354 11.32 -12.78 20.49
CA CYS A 354 12.60 -12.48 19.86
C CYS A 354 12.39 -12.51 18.35
N TYR A 355 12.64 -11.39 17.69
CA TYR A 355 12.59 -11.31 16.24
C TYR A 355 13.70 -12.19 15.63
N CYS A 356 13.31 -13.16 14.82
CA CYS A 356 14.22 -14.15 14.21
C CYS A 356 13.92 -14.15 12.71
N ARG A 357 14.89 -13.71 11.91
CA ARG A 357 14.71 -13.60 10.46
C ARG A 357 14.92 -14.97 9.81
N ASN A 358 14.01 -15.38 8.93
CA ASN A 358 14.26 -16.36 7.87
C ASN A 358 13.53 -15.84 6.62
N ASP A 359 14.25 -15.28 5.65
CA ASP A 359 13.64 -14.68 4.45
C ASP A 359 12.90 -15.75 3.60
N CYS A 360 11.72 -15.38 3.09
CA CYS A 360 11.19 -15.81 1.79
C CYS A 360 10.56 -14.62 1.08
#